data_AF-A0A956YXY4-F1
#
_entry.id   AF-A0A956YXY4-F1
#
_cell.length_a   1.000
_cell.length_b   1.000
_cell.length_c   1.000
_cell.angle_alpha   90.00
_cell.angle_beta   90.00
_cell.angle_gamma   90.00
#
_symmetry.space_group_name_H-M   'P 1'
#
loop_
_entity.id
_entity.type
_entity.pdbx_description
1 polymer ?
#
loop_
_entity_poly.entity_id
_entity_poly.type
_entity_poly.pdbx_seq_one_letter_code
_entity_poly.pdbx_strand_id
1 'polypeptide(L)'
;MAPLLAQAPTSAPATPSPSWTDLSLLDWQSWGFEIRIGLLWILLFVAASITIKLGWPYLRRYWRGVRFKGVKLSFKGPEVEICPDHEIRRVAYQAWVEIQTRKAGLLFDEEHDVITEVYDSWYQLFGVLRVLSKTIPAECYANDDDACKLVKVLLESLNDGLRPHLTRWQARFRRWYAAAIAKDEAAARSPQEIQRDFPEYAELVADLCAVNKRFVNFAADLHALAQGGA
;
A
#
# COMPACT_ATOMS: atom_id res chain seq x y z
N MET A 1 32.07 -25.70 -102.86
CA MET A 1 32.60 -26.06 -101.53
C MET A 1 32.61 -24.80 -100.68
N ALA A 2 31.62 -24.63 -99.80
CA ALA A 2 31.55 -23.53 -98.85
C ALA A 2 31.81 -24.11 -97.45
N PRO A 3 32.71 -23.55 -96.62
CA PRO A 3 32.93 -24.08 -95.28
C PRO A 3 32.00 -23.40 -94.26
N LEU A 4 31.41 -24.24 -93.42
CA LEU A 4 30.71 -23.89 -92.17
C LEU A 4 31.60 -23.02 -91.28
N LEU A 5 31.08 -21.88 -90.80
CA LEU A 5 31.61 -21.17 -89.65
C LEU A 5 30.80 -21.55 -88.40
N ALA A 6 31.52 -22.07 -87.41
CA ALA A 6 31.01 -22.54 -86.12
C ALA A 6 30.44 -21.39 -85.27
N GLN A 7 29.31 -21.65 -84.61
CA GLN A 7 28.75 -20.78 -83.56
C GLN A 7 29.50 -21.01 -82.23
N ALA A 8 29.87 -19.92 -81.56
CA ALA A 8 30.47 -19.94 -80.22
C ALA A 8 29.39 -20.18 -79.14
N PRO A 9 29.72 -20.83 -78.00
CA PRO A 9 28.74 -21.12 -76.97
C PRO A 9 28.38 -19.88 -76.15
N THR A 10 27.07 -19.68 -75.98
CA THR A 10 26.44 -18.67 -75.11
C THR A 10 26.82 -18.92 -73.64
N SER A 11 27.51 -17.98 -73.01
CA SER A 11 27.82 -18.03 -71.57
C SER A 11 26.54 -17.85 -70.73
N ALA A 12 26.29 -18.76 -69.80
CA ALA A 12 25.23 -18.66 -68.80
C ALA A 12 25.46 -17.46 -67.84
N PRO A 13 24.40 -16.80 -67.33
CA PRO A 13 24.56 -15.68 -66.40
C PRO A 13 25.07 -16.18 -65.04
N ALA A 14 26.09 -15.50 -64.51
CA ALA A 14 26.68 -15.78 -63.20
C ALA A 14 25.67 -15.50 -62.08
N THR A 15 25.46 -16.48 -61.19
CA THR A 15 24.75 -16.28 -59.93
C THR A 15 25.62 -15.44 -58.98
N PRO A 16 25.08 -14.35 -58.38
CA PRO A 16 25.85 -13.53 -57.45
C PRO A 16 26.19 -14.31 -56.18
N SER A 17 27.46 -14.26 -55.79
CA SER A 17 27.97 -14.84 -54.53
C SER A 17 27.50 -14.01 -53.32
N PRO A 18 27.17 -14.65 -52.18
CA PRO A 18 26.59 -13.97 -51.03
C PRO A 18 27.58 -12.96 -50.40
N SER A 19 27.15 -11.70 -50.26
CA SER A 19 27.93 -10.63 -49.62
C SER A 19 27.53 -10.48 -48.15
N TRP A 20 28.53 -10.30 -47.27
CA TRP A 20 28.35 -10.24 -45.82
C TRP A 20 27.69 -8.95 -45.30
N THR A 21 27.38 -8.02 -46.20
CA THR A 21 26.79 -6.70 -45.89
C THR A 21 25.32 -6.58 -46.29
N ASP A 22 24.70 -7.67 -46.77
CA ASP A 22 23.32 -7.61 -47.25
C ASP A 22 22.33 -7.54 -46.07
N LEU A 23 21.58 -6.44 -46.00
CA LEU A 23 20.67 -6.09 -44.90
C LEU A 23 19.19 -6.37 -45.25
N SER A 24 18.90 -6.98 -46.41
CA SER A 24 17.55 -7.33 -46.83
C SER A 24 17.01 -8.52 -46.02
N LEU A 25 16.14 -8.23 -45.05
CA LEU A 25 15.59 -9.21 -44.10
C LEU A 25 14.39 -10.01 -44.63
N LEU A 26 13.88 -9.69 -45.82
CA LEU A 26 12.77 -10.40 -46.46
C LEU A 26 12.90 -10.24 -47.98
N ASP A 27 13.21 -11.32 -48.68
CA ASP A 27 13.03 -11.39 -50.12
C ASP A 27 11.82 -12.27 -50.40
N TRP A 28 10.84 -11.71 -51.13
CA TRP A 28 9.55 -12.35 -51.37
C TRP A 28 9.57 -12.99 -52.75
N GLN A 29 10.00 -14.25 -52.83
CA GLN A 29 9.90 -15.03 -54.06
C GLN A 29 9.38 -16.45 -53.77
N SER A 30 8.14 -16.69 -54.21
CA SER A 30 7.41 -17.98 -54.32
C SER A 30 7.29 -18.88 -53.07
N TRP A 31 6.12 -18.85 -52.43
CA TRP A 31 5.50 -19.91 -51.61
C TRP A 31 6.39 -20.66 -50.58
N GLY A 32 7.41 -20.00 -50.06
CA GLY A 32 8.22 -20.47 -48.94
C GLY A 32 8.89 -19.30 -48.24
N PHE A 33 8.84 -19.28 -46.91
CA PHE A 33 9.61 -18.34 -46.10
C PHE A 33 11.04 -18.86 -45.95
N GLU A 34 11.97 -18.41 -46.80
CA GLU A 34 13.40 -18.57 -46.52
C GLU A 34 13.84 -17.53 -45.49
N ILE A 35 13.82 -17.89 -44.20
CA ILE A 35 14.34 -17.01 -43.15
C ILE A 35 15.87 -17.10 -43.14
N ARG A 36 16.54 -16.19 -43.85
CA ARG A 36 18.00 -16.02 -43.78
C ARG A 36 18.36 -15.16 -42.57
N ILE A 37 18.36 -15.77 -41.39
CA ILE A 37 18.80 -15.06 -40.17
C ILE A 37 20.31 -14.92 -40.21
N GLY A 38 20.80 -13.73 -40.57
CA GLY A 38 22.22 -13.41 -40.46
C GLY A 38 22.70 -13.55 -39.01
N LEU A 39 23.92 -14.06 -38.81
CA LEU A 39 24.54 -14.26 -37.48
C LEU A 39 24.49 -13.01 -36.60
N LEU A 40 24.57 -11.82 -37.21
CA LEU A 40 24.47 -10.52 -36.52
C LEU A 40 23.13 -10.31 -35.83
N TRP A 41 22.02 -10.76 -36.41
CA TRP A 41 20.68 -10.65 -35.79
C TRP A 41 20.55 -11.58 -34.59
N ILE A 42 21.15 -12.77 -34.65
CA ILE A 42 21.21 -13.70 -33.52
C ILE A 42 22.01 -13.07 -32.37
N LEU A 43 23.18 -12.49 -32.69
CA LEU A 43 24.02 -11.81 -31.69
C LEU A 43 23.33 -10.60 -31.07
N LEU A 44 22.61 -9.79 -31.86
CA LEU A 44 21.81 -8.67 -31.36
C LEU A 44 20.66 -9.13 -30.46
N PHE A 45 19.96 -10.20 -30.81
CA PHE A 45 18.88 -10.74 -29.97
C PHE A 45 19.40 -11.28 -28.64
N VAL A 46 20.55 -11.96 -28.65
CA VAL A 46 21.21 -12.45 -27.43
C VAL A 46 21.68 -11.29 -26.57
N ALA A 47 22.35 -10.29 -27.16
CA ALA A 47 22.77 -9.09 -26.45
C ALA A 47 21.58 -8.32 -25.86
N ALA A 48 20.50 -8.13 -26.62
CA ALA A 48 19.27 -7.51 -26.14
C ALA A 48 18.61 -8.31 -25.02
N SER A 49 18.59 -9.64 -25.11
CA SER A 49 18.04 -10.51 -24.06
C SER A 49 18.84 -10.40 -22.76
N ILE A 50 20.17 -10.30 -22.87
CA ILE A 50 21.08 -10.13 -21.74
C ILE A 50 20.91 -8.73 -21.11
N THR A 51 20.87 -7.67 -21.92
CA THR A 51 20.65 -6.30 -21.42
C THR A 51 19.27 -6.12 -20.81
N ILE A 52 18.23 -6.75 -21.38
CA ILE A 52 16.89 -6.77 -20.75
C ILE A 52 16.96 -7.55 -19.44
N LYS A 53 17.53 -8.75 -19.37
CA LYS A 53 17.56 -9.51 -18.10
C LYS A 53 18.35 -8.80 -17.00
N LEU A 54 19.48 -8.17 -17.32
CA LEU A 54 20.32 -7.44 -16.37
C LEU A 54 19.77 -6.04 -16.04
N GLY A 55 19.21 -5.36 -17.04
CA GLY A 55 18.70 -4.00 -16.93
C GLY A 55 17.25 -3.89 -16.44
N TRP A 56 16.41 -4.90 -16.68
CA TRP A 56 15.01 -4.96 -16.23
C TRP A 56 14.85 -4.79 -14.72
N PRO A 57 15.61 -5.46 -13.83
CA PRO A 57 15.48 -5.22 -12.39
C PRO A 57 15.85 -3.79 -11.99
N TYR A 58 16.86 -3.18 -12.63
CA TYR A 58 17.26 -1.80 -12.41
C TYR A 58 16.21 -0.80 -12.91
N LEU A 59 15.72 -0.98 -14.14
CA LEU A 59 14.71 -0.13 -14.75
C LEU A 59 13.37 -0.25 -14.02
N ARG A 60 12.96 -1.46 -13.62
CA ARG A 60 11.76 -1.71 -12.80
C ARG A 60 11.88 -1.08 -11.40
N ARG A 61 13.09 -0.96 -10.84
CA ARG A 61 13.31 -0.25 -9.56
C ARG A 61 13.21 1.26 -9.74
N TYR A 62 13.81 1.80 -10.80
CA TYR A 62 13.73 3.22 -11.14
C TYR A 62 12.29 3.67 -11.45
N TRP A 63 11.56 2.91 -12.26
CA TRP A 63 10.18 3.23 -12.65
C TRP A 63 9.16 3.08 -11.51
N ARG A 64 9.45 2.27 -10.49
CA ARG A 64 8.63 2.20 -9.26
C ARG A 64 8.73 3.48 -8.43
N GLY A 65 9.93 4.08 -8.33
CA GLY A 65 10.15 5.31 -7.56
C GLY A 65 9.58 6.58 -8.21
N VAL A 66 9.29 6.58 -9.52
CA VAL A 66 8.80 7.76 -10.26
C VAL A 66 7.26 7.88 -10.24
N ARG A 67 6.51 6.81 -9.92
CA ARG A 67 5.04 6.80 -10.09
C ARG A 67 4.24 7.24 -8.86
N PHE A 68 4.81 7.33 -7.67
CA PHE A 68 4.05 7.65 -6.45
C PHE A 68 4.84 8.58 -5.54
N LYS A 69 4.23 9.70 -5.14
CA LYS A 69 4.76 10.54 -4.06
C LYS A 69 4.58 9.79 -2.74
N GLY A 70 5.62 9.74 -1.92
CA GLY A 70 5.53 9.17 -0.59
C GLY A 70 4.61 10.01 0.30
N VAL A 71 3.82 9.35 1.14
CA VAL A 71 3.05 9.99 2.20
C VAL A 71 3.74 9.72 3.52
N LYS A 72 3.93 10.78 4.31
CA LYS A 72 4.47 10.65 5.66
C LYS A 72 3.35 10.23 6.60
N LEU A 73 3.56 9.13 7.30
CA LEU A 73 2.60 8.56 8.22
C LEU A 73 3.26 8.39 9.59
N SER A 74 2.57 8.80 10.65
CA SER A 74 2.95 8.44 12.02
C SER A 74 1.74 8.40 12.93
N PHE A 75 1.73 7.50 13.90
CA PHE A 75 0.78 7.56 15.00
C PHE A 75 1.42 8.13 16.27
N LYS A 76 2.66 7.70 16.54
CA LYS A 76 3.45 8.16 17.68
C LYS A 76 4.94 7.98 17.37
N GLY A 77 5.69 9.08 17.34
CA GLY A 77 7.14 9.04 17.11
C GLY A 77 7.54 9.56 15.73
N PRO A 78 8.65 9.07 15.14
CA PRO A 78 9.18 9.60 13.88
C PRO A 78 8.27 9.27 12.70
N GLU A 79 8.13 10.24 11.79
CA GLU A 79 7.40 10.07 10.53
C GLU A 79 8.08 9.04 9.63
N VAL A 80 7.26 8.14 9.07
CA VAL A 80 7.71 7.14 8.10
C VAL A 80 7.11 7.47 6.75
N GLU A 81 7.95 7.54 5.72
CA GLU A 81 7.50 7.73 4.34
C GLU A 81 7.10 6.39 3.72
N ILE A 82 5.86 6.34 3.21
CA ILE A 82 5.23 5.16 2.62
C ILE A 82 4.81 5.51 1.20
N CYS A 83 5.27 4.76 0.20
CA CYS A 83 4.82 4.95 -1.18
C CYS A 83 3.49 4.19 -1.40
N PRO A 84 2.43 4.87 -1.87
CA PRO A 84 1.12 4.24 -2.05
C PRO A 84 1.09 3.30 -3.26
N ASP A 85 1.05 1.99 -3.02
CA ASP A 85 0.67 0.98 -4.01
C ASP A 85 -0.83 0.61 -3.92
N HIS A 86 -1.30 -0.32 -4.75
CA HIS A 86 -2.71 -0.73 -4.75
C HIS A 86 -3.16 -1.33 -3.41
N GLU A 87 -2.34 -2.19 -2.80
CA GLU A 87 -2.71 -2.89 -1.57
C GLU A 87 -2.64 -1.96 -0.36
N ILE A 88 -1.61 -1.11 -0.29
CA ILE A 88 -1.45 -0.06 0.72
C ILE A 88 -2.65 0.88 0.67
N ARG A 89 -3.03 1.38 -0.51
CA ARG A 89 -4.20 2.26 -0.66
C ARG A 89 -5.49 1.58 -0.22
N ARG A 90 -5.67 0.30 -0.57
CA ARG A 90 -6.84 -0.49 -0.15
C ARG A 90 -6.93 -0.59 1.37
N VAL A 91 -5.83 -0.96 2.03
CA VAL A 91 -5.80 -1.10 3.50
C VAL A 91 -5.94 0.26 4.19
N ALA A 92 -5.27 1.30 3.70
CA ALA A 92 -5.36 2.65 4.23
C ALA A 92 -6.78 3.20 4.14
N TYR A 93 -7.45 3.01 2.99
CA TYR A 93 -8.85 3.40 2.81
C TYR A 93 -9.77 2.68 3.80
N GLN A 94 -9.63 1.35 3.95
CA GLN A 94 -10.45 0.57 4.88
C GLN A 94 -10.23 1.02 6.33
N ALA A 95 -8.98 1.26 6.74
CA ALA A 95 -8.66 1.75 8.08
C ALA A 95 -9.23 3.16 8.32
N TRP A 96 -9.11 4.06 7.33
CA TRP A 96 -9.67 5.41 7.39
C TRP A 96 -11.19 5.39 7.57
N VAL A 97 -11.92 4.61 6.76
CA VAL A 97 -13.38 4.47 6.89
C VAL A 97 -13.75 4.03 8.30
N GLU A 98 -13.11 2.99 8.80
CA GLU A 98 -13.40 2.44 10.14
C GLU A 98 -13.10 3.43 11.27
N ILE A 99 -12.07 4.26 11.15
CA ILE A 99 -11.81 5.31 12.13
C ILE A 99 -12.86 6.41 12.02
N GLN A 100 -13.12 6.93 10.81
CA GLN A 100 -14.02 8.06 10.60
C GLN A 100 -15.48 7.79 10.91
N THR A 101 -15.96 6.56 10.76
CA THR A 101 -17.36 6.22 11.04
C THR A 101 -17.59 5.83 12.51
N ARG A 102 -16.60 5.98 13.37
CA ARG A 102 -16.65 5.57 14.80
C ARG A 102 -16.38 6.76 15.71
N LYS A 103 -16.66 6.59 17.02
CA LYS A 103 -16.33 7.59 18.05
C LYS A 103 -14.83 7.90 18.17
N ALA A 104 -13.95 7.12 17.51
CA ALA A 104 -12.52 7.41 17.46
C ALA A 104 -12.15 8.51 16.45
N GLY A 105 -12.94 8.70 15.38
CA GLY A 105 -12.72 9.72 14.35
C GLY A 105 -13.42 11.06 14.62
N LEU A 106 -14.13 11.17 15.74
CA LEU A 106 -14.77 12.41 16.19
C LEU A 106 -14.12 12.85 17.51
N LEU A 107 -13.96 14.17 17.68
CA LEU A 107 -13.46 14.70 18.95
C LEU A 107 -14.45 14.40 20.07
N PHE A 108 -13.95 13.88 21.20
CA PHE A 108 -14.77 13.59 22.37
C PHE A 108 -15.46 14.85 22.88
N ASP A 109 -16.78 14.75 23.03
CA ASP A 109 -17.63 15.81 23.54
C ASP A 109 -18.05 15.51 24.98
N GLU A 110 -17.50 16.26 25.95
CA GLU A 110 -17.80 16.06 27.36
C GLU A 110 -19.27 16.28 27.74
N GLU A 111 -20.03 17.02 26.93
CA GLU A 111 -21.44 17.31 27.16
C GLU A 111 -22.34 16.17 26.66
N HIS A 112 -21.98 15.55 25.54
CA HIS A 112 -22.85 14.61 24.82
C HIS A 112 -22.35 13.15 24.85
N ASP A 113 -21.05 12.91 24.97
CA ASP A 113 -20.50 11.56 24.92
C ASP A 113 -20.51 10.83 26.26
N VAL A 114 -20.89 9.55 26.20
CA VAL A 114 -20.80 8.62 27.33
C VAL A 114 -19.55 7.78 27.19
N ILE A 115 -18.67 7.83 28.19
CA ILE A 115 -17.34 7.18 28.17
C ILE A 115 -17.45 5.66 27.95
N THR A 116 -18.46 5.00 28.51
CA THR A 116 -18.64 3.54 28.32
C THR A 116 -18.89 3.17 26.86
N GLU A 117 -19.66 3.98 26.13
CA GLU A 117 -19.95 3.77 24.71
C GLU A 117 -18.73 4.08 23.84
N VAL A 118 -17.96 5.11 24.20
CA VAL A 118 -16.66 5.40 23.57
C VAL A 118 -15.75 4.17 23.69
N TYR A 119 -15.66 3.56 24.87
CA TYR A 119 -14.88 2.35 25.08
C TYR A 119 -15.37 1.14 24.28
N ASP A 120 -16.68 0.96 24.11
CA ASP A 120 -17.21 -0.10 23.24
C ASP A 120 -16.82 0.13 21.78
N SER A 121 -16.96 1.37 21.30
CA SER A 121 -16.53 1.75 19.95
C SER A 121 -15.03 1.57 19.74
N TRP A 122 -14.19 1.92 20.71
CA TRP A 122 -12.73 1.81 20.63
C TRP A 122 -12.27 0.34 20.68
N TYR A 123 -12.91 -0.48 21.51
CA TYR A 123 -12.61 -1.92 21.56
C TYR A 123 -12.95 -2.61 20.23
N GLN A 124 -14.08 -2.25 19.60
CA GLN A 124 -14.42 -2.73 18.25
C GLN A 124 -13.38 -2.29 17.22
N LEU A 125 -12.98 -1.01 17.23
CA LEU A 125 -11.94 -0.48 16.33
C LEU A 125 -10.62 -1.27 16.48
N PHE A 126 -10.23 -1.60 17.71
CA PHE A 126 -9.04 -2.42 17.98
C PHE A 126 -9.09 -3.75 17.22
N GLY A 127 -10.23 -4.43 17.27
CA GLY A 127 -10.44 -5.69 16.57
C GLY A 127 -10.33 -5.53 15.04
N VAL A 128 -10.99 -4.50 14.49
CA VAL A 128 -11.01 -4.25 13.04
C VAL A 128 -9.64 -3.91 12.50
N LEU A 129 -8.92 -2.94 13.08
CA LEU A 129 -7.58 -2.57 12.62
C LEU A 129 -6.59 -3.73 12.73
N ARG A 130 -6.73 -4.58 13.76
CA ARG A 130 -5.94 -5.82 13.89
C ARG A 130 -6.23 -6.80 12.76
N VAL A 131 -7.49 -6.93 12.34
CA VAL A 131 -7.85 -7.79 11.19
C VAL A 131 -7.29 -7.21 9.89
N LEU A 132 -7.44 -5.91 9.65
CA LEU A 132 -6.87 -5.23 8.48
C LEU A 132 -5.36 -5.43 8.39
N SER A 133 -4.65 -5.29 9.51
CA SER A 133 -3.19 -5.51 9.59
C SER A 133 -2.78 -6.93 9.18
N LYS A 134 -3.63 -7.94 9.43
CA LYS A 134 -3.37 -9.33 9.04
C LYS A 134 -3.66 -9.61 7.57
N THR A 135 -4.32 -8.69 6.85
CA THR A 135 -4.55 -8.86 5.41
C THR A 135 -3.28 -8.61 4.58
N ILE A 136 -2.28 -7.95 5.18
CA ILE A 136 -0.99 -7.71 4.55
C ILE A 136 -0.12 -8.97 4.73
N PRO A 137 0.44 -9.54 3.65
CA PRO A 137 1.24 -10.76 3.72
C PRO A 137 2.51 -10.60 4.57
N ALA A 138 2.90 -11.65 5.30
CA ALA A 138 4.07 -11.63 6.17
C ALA A 138 5.40 -11.52 5.41
N GLU A 139 5.39 -11.84 4.11
CA GLU A 139 6.54 -11.73 3.21
C GLU A 139 7.04 -10.28 3.06
N CYS A 140 6.20 -9.27 3.38
CA CYS A 140 6.61 -7.87 3.34
C CYS A 140 7.79 -7.57 4.30
N TYR A 141 7.96 -8.35 5.37
CA TYR A 141 9.00 -8.14 6.38
C TYR A 141 10.39 -8.50 5.86
N ALA A 142 10.50 -9.35 4.84
CA ALA A 142 11.78 -9.77 4.29
C ALA A 142 12.48 -8.65 3.50
N ASN A 143 11.73 -7.66 2.99
CA ASN A 143 12.23 -6.68 2.04
C ASN A 143 12.11 -5.22 2.51
N ASP A 144 11.74 -4.97 3.78
CA ASP A 144 11.42 -3.63 4.31
C ASP A 144 10.43 -2.87 3.41
N ASP A 145 9.31 -3.54 3.10
CA ASP A 145 8.31 -3.04 2.18
C ASP A 145 7.44 -1.93 2.82
N ASP A 146 6.93 -1.03 1.99
CA ASP A 146 6.04 0.06 2.41
C ASP A 146 4.74 -0.46 3.05
N ALA A 147 4.26 -1.63 2.60
CA ALA A 147 3.15 -2.32 3.24
C ALA A 147 3.44 -2.71 4.69
N CYS A 148 4.68 -3.13 4.97
CA CYS A 148 5.11 -3.48 6.32
C CYS A 148 5.26 -2.24 7.22
N LYS A 149 5.67 -1.10 6.67
CA LYS A 149 5.63 0.19 7.38
C LYS A 149 4.20 0.57 7.75
N LEU A 150 3.23 0.38 6.85
CA LEU A 150 1.81 0.60 7.16
C LEU A 150 1.33 -0.31 8.30
N VAL A 151 1.66 -1.62 8.26
CA VAL A 151 1.35 -2.55 9.35
C VAL A 151 1.93 -2.06 10.67
N LYS A 152 3.19 -1.61 10.66
CA LYS A 152 3.85 -1.10 11.87
C LYS A 152 3.09 0.08 12.46
N VAL A 153 2.73 1.08 11.65
CA VAL A 153 1.99 2.25 12.14
C VAL A 153 0.57 1.88 12.62
N LEU A 154 -0.11 0.96 11.95
CA LEU A 154 -1.40 0.41 12.43
C LEU A 154 -1.25 -0.30 13.79
N LEU A 155 -0.18 -1.07 13.98
CA LEU A 155 0.09 -1.72 15.26
C LEU A 155 0.48 -0.72 16.35
N GLU A 156 1.20 0.35 16.01
CA GLU A 156 1.49 1.46 16.93
C GLU A 156 0.20 2.16 17.38
N SER A 157 -0.75 2.42 16.47
CA SER A 157 -2.05 3.01 16.85
C SER A 157 -2.82 2.15 17.85
N LEU A 158 -2.67 0.84 17.76
CA LEU A 158 -3.29 -0.12 18.67
C LEU A 158 -2.54 -0.25 20.00
N ASN A 159 -1.23 -0.47 19.96
CA ASN A 159 -0.42 -0.82 21.12
C ASN A 159 0.04 0.38 21.92
N ASP A 160 0.27 1.52 21.26
CA ASP A 160 0.73 2.77 21.89
C ASP A 160 -0.36 3.84 21.98
N GLY A 161 -1.47 3.66 21.25
CA GLY A 161 -2.66 4.50 21.30
C GLY A 161 -3.75 3.92 22.19
N LEU A 162 -4.56 3.02 21.65
CA LEU A 162 -5.75 2.51 22.34
C LEU A 162 -5.41 1.68 23.58
N ARG A 163 -4.47 0.74 23.48
CA ARG A 163 -4.21 -0.24 24.54
C ARG A 163 -3.81 0.41 25.87
N PRO A 164 -2.85 1.35 25.94
CA PRO A 164 -2.44 1.94 27.22
C PRO A 164 -3.60 2.64 27.93
N HIS A 165 -4.42 3.38 27.17
CA HIS A 165 -5.60 4.06 27.69
C HIS A 165 -6.65 3.07 28.20
N LEU A 166 -7.05 2.10 27.37
CA LEU A 166 -8.06 1.10 27.72
C LEU A 166 -7.61 0.26 28.92
N THR A 167 -6.34 -0.16 28.98
CA THR A 167 -5.80 -0.91 30.12
C THR A 167 -5.81 -0.08 31.40
N ARG A 168 -5.49 1.21 31.33
CA ARG A 168 -5.46 2.08 32.51
C ARG A 168 -6.86 2.41 33.04
N TRP A 169 -7.81 2.72 32.16
CA TRP A 169 -9.08 3.35 32.55
C TRP A 169 -10.30 2.45 32.42
N GLN A 170 -10.39 1.63 31.37
CA GLN A 170 -11.65 0.99 30.96
C GLN A 170 -12.28 0.15 32.07
N ALA A 171 -11.52 -0.76 32.68
CA ALA A 171 -12.03 -1.67 33.70
C ALA A 171 -12.41 -0.93 35.00
N ARG A 172 -11.57 0.02 35.43
CA ARG A 172 -11.80 0.83 36.64
C ARG A 172 -13.06 1.67 36.50
N PHE A 173 -13.16 2.39 35.39
CA PHE A 173 -14.30 3.25 35.08
C PHE A 173 -15.58 2.43 34.93
N ARG A 174 -15.58 1.32 34.17
CA ARG A 174 -16.78 0.47 34.01
C ARG A 174 -17.30 -0.08 35.33
N ARG A 175 -16.40 -0.58 36.19
CA ARG A 175 -16.78 -1.11 37.50
C ARG A 175 -17.41 -0.02 38.37
N TRP A 176 -16.78 1.15 38.42
CA TRP A 176 -17.30 2.27 39.20
C TRP A 176 -18.63 2.78 38.63
N TYR A 177 -18.72 2.96 37.31
CA TYR A 177 -19.89 3.51 36.64
C TYR A 177 -21.11 2.60 36.81
N ALA A 178 -20.92 1.27 36.67
CA ALA A 178 -21.97 0.28 36.93
C ALA A 178 -22.51 0.36 38.37
N ALA A 179 -21.64 0.64 39.35
CA ALA A 179 -22.07 0.84 40.74
C ALA A 179 -22.73 2.21 40.95
N ALA A 180 -22.30 3.24 40.22
CA ALA A 180 -22.86 4.59 40.31
C ALA A 180 -24.29 4.66 39.75
N ILE A 181 -24.55 4.05 38.59
CA ILE A 181 -25.88 4.01 37.97
C ILE A 181 -26.89 3.14 38.73
N ALA A 182 -26.44 2.20 39.56
CA ALA A 182 -27.30 1.32 40.34
C ALA A 182 -27.84 1.97 41.62
N LYS A 183 -27.41 3.19 41.95
CA LYS A 183 -27.92 3.95 43.10
C LYS A 183 -29.25 4.60 42.77
N ASP A 184 -30.19 4.61 43.70
CA ASP A 184 -31.52 5.21 43.50
C ASP A 184 -31.44 6.70 43.10
N GLU A 185 -30.46 7.45 43.65
CA GLU A 185 -30.20 8.86 43.33
C GLU A 185 -29.78 9.08 41.85
N ALA A 186 -29.29 8.04 41.17
CA ALA A 186 -28.85 8.13 39.79
C ALA A 186 -30.01 8.10 38.79
N ALA A 187 -31.21 7.64 39.18
CA ALA A 187 -32.35 7.49 38.28
C ALA A 187 -32.84 8.81 37.67
N ALA A 188 -32.58 9.94 38.34
CA ALA A 188 -32.95 11.28 37.86
C ALA A 188 -31.85 12.00 37.08
N ARG A 189 -30.65 11.40 36.95
CA ARG A 189 -29.48 12.01 36.34
C ARG A 189 -29.15 11.35 35.00
N SER A 190 -28.64 12.14 34.07
CA SER A 190 -28.12 11.63 32.80
C SER A 190 -26.82 10.83 33.00
N PRO A 191 -26.52 9.89 32.08
CA PRO A 191 -25.22 9.21 32.01
C PRO A 191 -24.01 10.15 32.10
N GLN A 192 -24.11 11.31 31.43
CA GLN A 192 -23.07 12.32 31.35
C GLN A 192 -22.86 13.05 32.69
N GLU A 193 -23.94 13.32 33.43
CA GLU A 193 -23.83 13.86 34.78
C GLU A 193 -23.24 12.86 35.75
N ILE A 194 -23.61 11.58 35.63
CA ILE A 194 -23.11 10.52 36.52
C ILE A 194 -21.62 10.30 36.26
N GLN A 195 -21.16 10.19 35.01
CA GLN A 195 -19.75 9.90 34.72
C GLN A 195 -18.78 10.96 35.27
N ARG A 196 -19.21 12.23 35.37
CA ARG A 196 -18.42 13.35 35.92
C ARG A 196 -18.09 13.18 37.39
N ASP A 197 -18.85 12.37 38.13
CA ASP A 197 -18.57 12.07 39.54
C ASP A 197 -17.42 11.05 39.73
N PHE A 198 -16.83 10.54 38.63
CA PHE A 198 -15.72 9.62 38.73
C PHE A 198 -14.53 10.32 39.42
N PRO A 199 -13.92 9.73 40.48
CA PRO A 199 -12.88 10.43 41.24
C PRO A 199 -11.69 10.94 40.42
N GLU A 200 -11.35 10.26 39.33
CA GLU A 200 -10.27 10.63 38.40
C GLU A 200 -10.81 11.09 37.04
N TYR A 201 -12.03 11.66 36.99
CA TYR A 201 -12.69 12.05 35.73
C TYR A 201 -11.82 12.97 34.88
N ALA A 202 -11.25 14.02 35.48
CA ALA A 202 -10.43 14.98 34.75
C ALA A 202 -9.18 14.34 34.11
N GLU A 203 -8.52 13.41 34.81
CA GLU A 203 -7.33 12.73 34.27
C GLU A 203 -7.72 11.72 33.18
N LEU A 204 -8.81 10.99 33.38
CA LEU A 204 -9.35 10.06 32.39
C LEU A 204 -9.71 10.78 31.10
N VAL A 205 -10.47 11.88 31.19
CA VAL A 205 -10.93 12.64 30.01
C VAL A 205 -9.75 13.29 29.31
N ALA A 206 -8.78 13.84 30.04
CA ALA A 206 -7.58 14.41 29.43
C ALA A 206 -6.82 13.38 28.58
N ASP A 207 -6.63 12.17 29.10
CA ASP A 207 -5.97 11.07 28.38
C ASP A 207 -6.82 10.56 27.19
N LEU A 208 -8.14 10.44 27.38
CA LEU A 208 -9.09 10.04 26.33
C LEU A 208 -9.03 11.03 25.16
N CYS A 209 -9.16 12.33 25.44
CA CYS A 209 -9.07 13.40 24.45
C CYS A 209 -7.70 13.41 23.75
N ALA A 210 -6.61 13.13 24.48
CA ALA A 210 -5.28 13.06 23.88
C ALA A 210 -5.13 11.90 22.89
N VAL A 211 -5.64 10.72 23.21
CA VAL A 211 -5.62 9.56 22.30
C VAL A 211 -6.55 9.80 21.11
N ASN A 212 -7.74 10.34 21.35
CA ASN A 212 -8.72 10.63 20.33
C ASN A 212 -8.22 11.64 19.28
N LYS A 213 -7.57 12.73 19.71
CA LYS A 213 -6.91 13.70 18.79
C LYS A 213 -5.89 13.03 17.87
N ARG A 214 -5.13 12.06 18.38
CA ARG A 214 -4.18 11.29 17.56
C ARG A 214 -4.88 10.44 16.52
N PHE A 215 -6.00 9.82 16.86
CA PHE A 215 -6.80 9.06 15.90
C PHE A 215 -7.41 9.93 14.80
N VAL A 216 -7.87 11.15 15.13
CA VAL A 216 -8.36 12.11 14.13
C VAL A 216 -7.25 12.49 13.15
N ASN A 217 -6.05 12.82 13.64
CA ASN A 217 -4.91 13.14 12.78
C ASN A 217 -4.49 11.93 11.94
N PHE A 218 -4.39 10.76 12.57
CA PHE A 218 -4.03 9.53 11.89
C PHE A 218 -5.02 9.15 10.78
N ALA A 219 -6.32 9.39 10.98
CA ALA A 219 -7.33 9.20 9.94
C ALA A 219 -7.08 10.13 8.75
N ALA A 220 -6.70 11.40 8.98
CA ALA A 220 -6.36 12.32 7.89
C ALA A 220 -5.16 11.82 7.09
N ASP A 221 -4.12 11.32 7.76
CA ASP A 221 -2.92 10.79 7.11
C ASP A 221 -3.24 9.51 6.30
N LEU A 222 -4.06 8.61 6.85
CA LEU A 222 -4.53 7.42 6.14
C LEU A 222 -5.37 7.77 4.91
N HIS A 223 -6.19 8.82 4.99
CA HIS A 223 -6.96 9.30 3.85
C HIS A 223 -6.05 9.84 2.74
N ALA A 224 -5.02 10.61 3.09
CA ALA A 224 -4.02 11.09 2.13
C ALA A 224 -3.27 9.91 1.46
N LEU A 225 -2.90 8.89 2.24
CA LEU A 225 -2.29 7.67 1.72
C LEU A 225 -3.25 6.91 0.78
N ALA A 226 -4.53 6.80 1.13
CA ALA A 226 -5.55 6.16 0.31
C ALA A 226 -5.79 6.89 -1.04
N GLN A 227 -5.66 8.21 -1.07
CA GLN A 227 -5.78 9.01 -2.28
C GLN A 227 -4.57 8.90 -3.22
N GLY A 228 -3.44 8.36 -2.74
CA GLY A 228 -2.22 8.17 -3.54
C GLY A 228 -1.18 9.29 -3.38
N GLY A 229 -1.29 10.09 -2.32
CA GLY A 229 -0.40 11.22 -2.03
C GLY A 229 -0.83 12.52 -2.73
N ALA A 230 -0.67 13.65 -2.05
CA ALA A 230 -0.96 15.00 -2.58
C ALA A 230 0.20 15.54 -3.43
#